data_AF-M1WHM0-F1
#
_entry.id   AF-M1WHM0-F1
#
_cell.length_a   1.000
_cell.length_b   1.000
_cell.length_c   1.000
_cell.angle_alpha   90.00
_cell.angle_beta   90.00
_cell.angle_gamma   90.00
#
_symmetry.space_group_name_H-M   'P 1'
#
loop_
_entity.id
_entity.type
_entity.pdbx_description
1 polymer ?
#
loop_
_entity_poly.entity_id
_entity_poly.type
_entity_poly.pdbx_seq_one_letter_code
_entity_poly.pdbx_strand_id
1 'polypeptide(L)'
;MPRPNLIAVFRKFPKEIFRVNNGPSVKLRVQSPYRQTYDIVAKQNGLVEAKALDPETYVAPNGASMRPNSVYQQSLVSWRFRGSDVIVYSVPKGTSLPRDLVLVHERTDHYSLQPAEQMTIDSKFSSVW
;
A
#
# COMPACT_ATOMS: atom_id res chain seq x y z
N MET A 1 4.82 -17.15 17.53
CA MET A 1 5.07 -16.63 16.17
C MET A 1 4.02 -15.56 15.89
N PRO A 2 4.37 -14.34 15.46
CA PRO A 2 3.36 -13.37 15.06
C PRO A 2 2.54 -13.96 13.91
N ARG A 3 1.21 -13.87 13.99
CA ARG A 3 0.32 -14.37 12.92
C ARG A 3 0.62 -13.59 11.63
N PRO A 4 0.61 -14.24 10.45
CA PRO A 4 0.75 -13.52 9.20
C PRO A 4 -0.34 -12.44 9.14
N ASN A 5 0.08 -11.19 8.88
CA ASN A 5 -0.81 -10.05 8.73
C ASN A 5 -1.52 -10.11 7.37
N LEU A 6 -1.97 -11.27 6.91
CA LEU A 6 -2.61 -11.44 5.61
C LEU A 6 -4.03 -11.96 5.81
N ILE A 7 -5.02 -11.09 5.67
CA ILE A 7 -6.44 -11.45 5.76
C ILE A 7 -6.95 -11.90 4.39
N ALA A 8 -6.67 -11.12 3.34
CA ALA A 8 -7.14 -11.40 1.99
C ALA A 8 -6.31 -10.67 0.93
N VAL A 9 -6.32 -11.21 -0.30
CA VAL A 9 -5.67 -10.63 -1.48
C VAL A 9 -6.72 -10.47 -2.58
N PHE A 10 -6.75 -9.31 -3.23
CA PHE A 10 -7.74 -8.96 -4.23
C PHE A 10 -7.12 -8.47 -5.54
N ARG A 11 -7.76 -8.85 -6.65
CA ARG A 11 -7.50 -8.29 -8.00
C ARG A 11 -8.50 -7.21 -8.42
N LYS A 12 -9.55 -7.02 -7.63
CA LYS A 12 -10.53 -5.94 -7.76
C LYS A 12 -10.79 -5.35 -6.39
N PHE A 13 -11.04 -4.05 -6.33
CA PHE A 13 -11.33 -3.38 -5.06
C PHE A 13 -12.64 -3.94 -4.45
N PRO A 14 -12.63 -4.56 -3.25
CA PRO A 14 -13.81 -5.18 -2.67
C PRO A 14 -14.83 -4.17 -2.13
N LYS A 15 -14.38 -2.92 -1.95
CA LYS A 15 -15.15 -1.76 -1.49
C LYS A 15 -14.46 -0.49 -1.96
N GLU A 16 -15.06 0.67 -1.72
CA GLU A 16 -14.38 1.94 -1.93
C GLU A 16 -13.22 2.07 -0.93
N ILE A 17 -12.04 2.43 -1.44
CA ILE A 17 -10.81 2.53 -0.65
C ILE A 17 -10.13 3.85 -0.99
N PHE A 18 -9.61 4.50 0.05
CA PHE A 18 -9.01 5.83 0.00
C PHE A 18 -7.51 5.77 0.30
N ARG A 19 -6.76 6.67 -0.32
CA ARG A 19 -5.36 6.94 -0.01
C ARG A 19 -5.19 8.40 0.35
N VAL A 20 -4.63 8.67 1.52
CA VAL A 20 -4.19 10.02 1.91
C VAL A 20 -2.76 10.21 1.44
N ASN A 21 -2.51 11.29 0.71
CA ASN A 21 -1.20 11.62 0.15
C ASN A 21 -0.84 13.10 0.46
N ASN A 22 0.45 13.41 0.51
CA ASN A 22 0.93 14.81 0.54
C ASN A 22 1.49 15.15 -0.84
N GLY A 23 0.82 16.04 -1.56
CA GLY A 23 1.05 16.33 -2.97
C GLY A 23 0.39 15.32 -3.91
N PRO A 24 0.41 15.59 -5.23
CA PRO A 24 -0.25 14.74 -6.20
C PRO A 24 0.52 13.43 -6.47
N SER A 25 1.85 13.46 -6.43
CA SER A 25 2.63 12.27 -6.72
C SER A 25 2.57 11.24 -5.59
N VAL A 26 2.11 10.04 -5.90
CA VAL A 26 2.24 8.89 -5.00
C VAL A 26 3.65 8.32 -5.13
N LYS A 27 4.46 8.48 -4.09
CA LYS A 27 5.82 7.93 -4.02
C LYS A 27 5.93 7.02 -2.80
N LEU A 28 6.28 5.76 -3.04
CA LEU A 28 6.55 4.81 -1.95
C LEU A 28 7.89 5.11 -1.30
N ARG A 29 7.91 5.02 0.03
CA ARG A 29 9.12 5.18 0.82
C ARG A 29 9.83 3.83 0.94
N VAL A 30 10.99 3.72 0.31
CA VAL A 30 11.89 2.58 0.51
C VAL A 30 12.53 2.68 1.90
N GLN A 31 12.68 1.53 2.56
CA GLN A 31 13.42 1.40 3.82
C GLN A 31 14.87 1.88 3.63
N SER A 32 15.38 2.64 4.60
CA SER A 32 16.79 3.00 4.68
C SER A 32 17.21 3.14 6.15
N PRO A 33 18.53 3.09 6.47
CA PRO A 33 19.00 3.24 7.85
C PRO A 33 18.54 4.53 8.53
N TYR A 34 18.31 5.58 7.75
CA TYR A 34 17.92 6.91 8.24
C TYR A 34 16.39 7.12 8.25
N ARG A 35 15.59 6.14 7.78
CA ARG A 35 14.15 6.29 7.64
C ARG A 35 13.41 5.22 8.44
N GLN A 36 12.85 5.63 9.57
CA GLN A 36 12.07 4.74 10.44
C GLN A 36 10.68 4.39 9.88
N THR A 37 10.11 5.23 8.99
CA THR A 37 8.79 4.99 8.38
C THR A 37 8.91 4.73 6.88
N TYR A 38 8.53 3.54 6.45
CA TYR A 38 8.68 3.08 5.08
C TYR A 38 7.47 2.26 4.65
N ASP A 39 7.26 2.19 3.33
CA ASP A 39 6.14 1.48 2.69
C ASP A 39 6.60 0.15 2.08
N ILE A 40 7.86 0.05 1.67
CA ILE A 40 8.43 -1.13 1.01
C ILE A 40 9.86 -1.41 1.52
N VAL A 41 10.22 -2.70 1.49
CA VAL A 41 11.58 -3.18 1.74
C VAL A 41 12.09 -3.73 0.41
N ALA A 42 13.16 -3.12 -0.12
CA ALA A 42 13.81 -3.61 -1.32
C ALA A 42 15.03 -4.46 -0.94
N LYS A 43 15.33 -5.45 -1.79
CA LYS A 43 16.56 -6.23 -1.71
C LYS A 43 17.77 -5.38 -2.11
N GLN A 44 18.97 -5.90 -1.85
CA GLN A 44 20.24 -5.23 -2.17
C GLN A 44 20.37 -4.80 -3.64
N ASN A 45 19.68 -5.50 -4.56
CA ASN A 45 19.63 -5.20 -5.99
C ASN A 45 18.50 -4.24 -6.39
N GLY A 46 17.81 -3.60 -5.44
CA GLY A 46 16.72 -2.65 -5.71
C GLY A 46 15.38 -3.30 -6.10
N LEU A 47 15.26 -4.62 -5.98
CA LEU A 47 14.03 -5.35 -6.31
C LEU A 47 13.07 -5.41 -5.12
N VAL A 48 11.79 -5.28 -5.42
CA VAL A 48 10.67 -5.45 -4.50
C VAL A 48 9.99 -6.78 -4.82
N GLU A 49 9.78 -7.60 -3.81
CA GLU A 49 9.12 -8.90 -3.96
C GLU A 49 7.59 -8.80 -3.89
N ALA A 50 6.92 -9.71 -4.59
CA ALA A 50 5.49 -9.92 -4.49
C ALA A 50 5.13 -10.76 -3.26
N LYS A 51 5.40 -10.23 -2.05
CA LYS A 51 5.27 -10.97 -0.79
C LYS A 51 3.86 -11.55 -0.56
N ALA A 52 2.83 -10.90 -1.09
CA ALA A 52 1.43 -11.31 -0.90
C ALA A 52 1.01 -12.55 -1.70
N LEU A 53 1.88 -13.10 -2.55
CA LEU A 53 1.59 -14.31 -3.30
C LEU A 53 1.69 -15.58 -2.43
N ASP A 54 2.41 -15.52 -1.31
CA ASP A 54 2.57 -16.63 -0.38
C ASP A 54 2.13 -16.20 1.03
N PRO A 55 0.93 -16.60 1.47
CA PRO A 55 0.41 -16.27 2.80
C PRO A 55 1.29 -16.73 3.97
N GLU A 56 1.98 -17.86 3.83
CA GLU A 56 2.76 -18.45 4.91
C GLU A 56 4.05 -17.67 5.18
N THR A 57 4.57 -16.98 4.17
CA THR A 57 5.79 -16.17 4.25
C THR A 57 5.53 -14.66 4.23
N TYR A 58 4.26 -14.24 4.26
CA TYR A 58 3.89 -12.84 4.13
C TYR A 58 4.35 -11.97 5.31
N VAL A 59 5.19 -10.97 5.00
CA VAL A 59 5.68 -9.97 5.97
C VAL A 59 5.55 -8.54 5.42
N ALA A 60 4.65 -7.78 6.03
CA ALA A 60 4.47 -6.34 5.81
C ALA A 60 5.63 -5.49 6.38
N PRO A 61 5.84 -4.25 5.90
CA PRO A 61 5.12 -3.58 4.83
C PRO A 61 5.62 -3.98 3.44
N ASN A 62 4.78 -3.78 2.42
CA ASN A 62 5.12 -4.08 1.03
C ASN A 62 4.30 -3.28 0.00
N GLY A 63 3.84 -2.08 0.36
CA GLY A 63 3.04 -1.29 -0.57
C GLY A 63 2.41 -0.01 -0.03
N ALA A 64 1.64 0.64 -0.89
CA ALA A 64 0.94 1.89 -0.59
C ALA A 64 -0.21 1.64 0.40
N SER A 65 -0.14 2.24 1.59
CA SER A 65 -1.24 2.21 2.56
C SER A 65 -2.52 2.83 1.98
N MET A 66 -3.64 2.14 2.18
CA MET A 66 -4.98 2.57 1.81
C MET A 66 -6.02 2.08 2.83
N ARG A 67 -7.17 2.75 2.91
CA ARG A 67 -8.21 2.44 3.91
C ARG A 67 -9.61 2.72 3.38
N PRO A 68 -10.65 1.97 3.79
CA PRO A 68 -12.03 2.40 3.56
C PRO A 68 -12.33 3.67 4.37
N ASN A 69 -13.51 4.26 4.21
CA ASN A 69 -13.97 5.38 5.05
C ASN A 69 -14.28 4.93 6.49
N SER A 70 -13.23 4.60 7.23
CA SER A 70 -13.25 4.21 8.64
C SER A 70 -13.03 5.42 9.56
N VAL A 71 -13.31 5.26 10.85
CA VAL A 71 -12.95 6.27 11.88
C VAL A 71 -11.45 6.59 11.84
N TYR A 72 -10.61 5.60 11.57
CA TYR A 72 -9.17 5.82 11.45
C TYR A 72 -8.82 6.61 10.18
N GLN A 73 -9.43 6.31 9.04
CA GLN A 73 -9.24 7.08 7.81
C GLN A 73 -9.69 8.54 7.99
N GLN A 74 -10.85 8.78 8.62
CA GLN A 74 -11.34 10.13 8.91
C GLN A 74 -10.37 10.88 9.81
N SER A 75 -9.80 10.22 10.82
CA SER A 75 -8.77 10.84 11.68
C SER A 75 -7.46 11.14 10.94
N LEU A 76 -7.07 10.33 9.93
CA LEU A 76 -5.92 10.63 9.07
C LEU A 76 -6.15 11.96 8.35
N VAL A 77 -7.31 12.11 7.72
CA VAL A 77 -7.68 13.34 7.01
C VAL A 77 -7.83 14.53 7.96
N SER A 78 -8.42 14.32 9.14
CA SER A 78 -8.75 15.40 10.06
C SER A 78 -7.57 15.95 10.84
N TRP A 79 -6.71 15.09 11.41
CA TRP A 79 -5.71 15.57 12.37
C TRP A 79 -4.44 14.71 12.51
N ARG A 80 -4.43 13.45 12.06
CA ARG A 80 -3.24 12.58 12.21
C ARG A 80 -2.22 12.78 11.09
N PHE A 81 -2.69 12.94 9.85
CA PHE A 81 -1.79 13.14 8.72
C PHE A 81 -1.22 14.56 8.76
N ARG A 82 0.11 14.68 8.61
CA ARG A 82 0.81 15.97 8.61
C ARG A 82 1.37 16.21 7.22
N GLY A 83 0.85 17.23 6.55
CA GLY A 83 1.22 17.63 5.21
C GLY A 83 0.63 19.00 4.90
N SER A 84 1.27 19.77 4.03
CA SER A 84 0.80 21.09 3.61
C SER A 84 -0.11 21.03 2.38
N ASP A 85 -0.15 19.89 1.68
CA ASP A 85 -0.89 19.69 0.44
C ASP A 85 -1.58 18.32 0.48
N VAL A 86 -2.58 18.17 1.35
CA VAL A 86 -3.24 16.88 1.58
C VAL A 86 -4.23 16.58 0.47
N ILE A 87 -3.97 15.50 -0.28
CA ILE A 87 -4.86 15.00 -1.32
C ILE A 87 -5.40 13.62 -0.89
N VAL A 88 -6.71 13.43 -1.04
CA VAL A 88 -7.37 12.15 -0.78
C VAL A 88 -7.85 11.56 -2.09
N TYR A 89 -7.18 10.49 -2.52
CA TYR A 89 -7.61 9.70 -3.67
C TYR A 89 -8.68 8.69 -3.24
N SER A 90 -9.72 8.51 -4.04
CA SER A 90 -10.70 7.44 -3.89
C SER A 90 -10.61 6.46 -5.05
N VAL A 91 -10.70 5.16 -4.74
CA VAL A 91 -10.89 4.10 -5.72
C VAL A 91 -12.24 3.45 -5.50
N PRO A 92 -13.15 3.50 -6.49
CA PRO A 92 -14.44 2.86 -6.39
C PRO A 92 -14.36 1.34 -6.23
N LYS A 93 -15.34 0.76 -5.53
CA LYS A 93 -15.55 -0.69 -5.49
C LYS A 93 -15.65 -1.26 -6.91
N GLY A 94 -15.06 -2.44 -7.12
CA GLY A 94 -15.12 -3.15 -8.40
C GLY A 94 -14.04 -2.72 -9.41
N THR A 95 -13.31 -1.64 -9.14
CA THR A 95 -12.16 -1.23 -9.96
C THR A 95 -11.17 -2.38 -10.08
N SER A 96 -10.78 -2.71 -11.31
CA SER A 96 -9.85 -3.80 -11.59
C SER A 96 -8.42 -3.31 -11.49
N LEU A 97 -7.55 -4.12 -10.89
CA LEU A 97 -6.13 -3.82 -10.81
C LEU A 97 -5.39 -4.27 -12.07
N PRO A 98 -4.33 -3.54 -12.45
CA PRO A 98 -3.32 -4.06 -13.37
C PRO A 98 -2.78 -5.43 -12.92
N ARG A 99 -2.33 -6.26 -13.88
CA ARG A 99 -1.86 -7.63 -13.62
C ARG A 99 -0.68 -7.68 -12.65
N ASP A 100 0.15 -6.65 -12.66
CA ASP A 100 1.35 -6.48 -11.85
C ASP A 100 1.05 -5.96 -10.42
N LEU A 101 -0.23 -5.77 -10.06
CA LEU A 101 -0.65 -5.26 -8.75
C LEU A 101 -1.74 -6.11 -8.08
N VAL A 102 -1.71 -6.12 -6.74
CA VAL A 102 -2.74 -6.70 -5.86
C VAL A 102 -3.08 -5.74 -4.74
N LEU A 103 -4.34 -5.74 -4.31
CA LEU A 103 -4.74 -5.09 -3.07
C LEU A 103 -4.75 -6.13 -1.95
N VAL A 104 -4.02 -5.85 -0.88
CA VAL A 104 -3.88 -6.74 0.26
C VAL A 104 -4.63 -6.16 1.44
N HIS A 105 -5.41 -6.98 2.14
CA HIS A 105 -6.02 -6.63 3.42
C HIS A 105 -5.18 -7.25 4.53
N GLU A 106 -4.53 -6.42 5.33
CA GLU A 106 -3.55 -6.90 6.30
C GLU A 106 -4.13 -7.11 7.69
N ARG A 107 -4.81 -6.07 8.20
CA ARG A 107 -5.44 -6.05 9.53
C ARG A 107 -6.47 -4.94 9.61
N THR A 108 -7.47 -5.09 10.48
CA THR A 108 -8.51 -4.07 10.74
C THR A 108 -9.06 -3.46 9.45
N ASP A 109 -8.82 -2.17 9.21
CA ASP A 109 -9.18 -1.38 8.04
C ASP A 109 -7.97 -1.09 7.13
N HIS A 110 -6.80 -1.66 7.42
CA HIS A 110 -5.58 -1.42 6.66
C HIS A 110 -5.53 -2.30 5.42
N TYR A 111 -5.58 -1.66 4.27
CA TYR A 111 -5.27 -2.24 2.98
C TYR A 111 -3.94 -1.69 2.48
N SER A 112 -3.28 -2.43 1.60
CA SER A 112 -2.10 -1.93 0.90
C SER A 112 -2.10 -2.38 -0.56
N LEU A 113 -1.77 -1.46 -1.46
CA LEU A 113 -1.56 -1.78 -2.87
C LEU A 113 -0.11 -2.23 -3.06
N GLN A 114 0.08 -3.48 -3.46
CA GLN A 114 1.37 -4.17 -3.47
C GLN A 114 1.71 -4.76 -4.85
N PRO A 115 2.99 -5.02 -5.14
CA PRO A 115 3.37 -5.78 -6.32
C PRO A 115 2.75 -7.19 -6.32
N ALA A 116 2.33 -7.63 -7.50
CA ALA A 116 1.88 -8.99 -7.77
C ALA A 116 2.93 -9.83 -8.51
N GLU A 117 4.05 -9.22 -8.85
CA GLU A 117 5.24 -9.85 -9.42
C GLU A 117 6.48 -9.07 -8.92
N GLN A 118 7.66 -9.69 -9.05
CA GLN A 118 8.90 -9.03 -8.67
C GLN A 118 9.18 -7.86 -9.62
N MET A 119 9.49 -6.68 -9.08
CA MET A 119 9.72 -5.47 -9.88
C MET A 119 10.75 -4.53 -9.25
N THR A 120 11.33 -3.62 -10.04
CA THR A 120 12.27 -2.61 -9.55
C THR A 120 11.52 -1.42 -8.97
N ILE A 121 12.12 -0.74 -7.99
CA ILE A 121 11.54 0.48 -7.37
C ILE A 121 11.21 1.55 -8.43
N ASP A 122 12.06 1.68 -9.46
CA ASP A 122 11.91 2.69 -10.50
C ASP A 122 10.82 2.33 -11.53
N SER A 123 10.43 1.05 -11.60
CA SER A 123 9.35 0.60 -12.48
C SER A 123 7.98 0.89 -11.84
N LYS A 124 7.27 1.88 -12.40
CA LYS A 124 5.82 2.11 -12.31
C LYS A 124 5.15 2.47 -10.97
N PHE A 125 5.82 2.40 -9.81
CA PHE A 125 5.17 2.84 -8.55
C PHE A 125 4.82 4.34 -8.51
N SER A 126 5.30 5.11 -9.48
CA SER A 126 5.02 6.53 -9.68
C SER A 126 3.85 6.83 -10.64
N SER A 127 3.26 5.82 -11.30
CA SER A 127 2.45 6.04 -12.52
C SER A 127 1.01 5.50 -12.48
N VAL A 128 0.55 4.93 -11.37
CA VAL A 128 -0.78 4.29 -11.30
C VAL A 128 -1.63 4.92 -10.20
N TRP A 129 -2.00 6.20 -10.37
CA TRP A 129 -3.08 6.89 -9.64
C TRP A 129 -3.63 8.03 -10.50
#